data_AF-A0A923WYF3-F1
#
_entry.id   AF-A0A923WYF3-F1
#
_cell.length_a   1.000
_cell.length_b   1.000
_cell.length_c   1.000
_cell.angle_alpha   90.00
_cell.angle_beta   90.00
_cell.angle_gamma   90.00
#
_symmetry.space_group_name_H-M   'P 1'
#
loop_
_entity.id
_entity.type
_entity.pdbx_description
1 polymer ?
#
loop_
_entity_poly.entity_id
_entity_poly.type
_entity_poly.pdbx_seq_one_letter_code
_entity_poly.pdbx_strand_id
1 'polypeptide(L)'
;HSQGQLSLLVNDSDVFTADVLFRGTVGGNFAPGNTGYADQRASVERLLELPGATKIHPGHTLPSTVADELEHNPFVRIWRGIDPEGTDVVTVWDRPATLILWADDYDGTNKAWVRFHDDGSDGITGGSQVVR
;
A
#
# COMPACT_ATOMS: atom_id res chain seq x y z
N HIS A 1 -1.75 -2.36 -8.46
CA HIS A 1 -0.65 -3.28 -8.85
C HIS A 1 -1.19 -4.32 -9.85
N SER A 2 -0.40 -4.70 -10.86
CA SER A 2 -0.73 -5.76 -11.83
C SER A 2 0.53 -6.47 -12.31
N GLN A 3 0.38 -7.62 -12.98
CA GLN A 3 1.52 -8.44 -13.44
C GLN A 3 2.49 -7.69 -14.36
N GLY A 4 2.01 -6.72 -15.16
CA GLY A 4 2.81 -5.94 -16.10
C GLY A 4 3.29 -4.60 -15.54
N GLN A 5 3.11 -4.33 -14.25
CA GLN A 5 3.47 -3.05 -13.65
C GLN A 5 5.00 -2.88 -13.61
N LEU A 6 5.46 -1.69 -14.00
CA LEU A 6 6.87 -1.31 -14.01
C LEU A 6 7.06 -0.06 -13.16
N SER A 7 8.25 0.05 -12.57
CA SER A 7 8.76 1.31 -12.01
C SER A 7 10.03 1.70 -12.73
N LEU A 8 10.16 2.98 -13.07
CA LEU A 8 11.25 3.48 -13.89
C LEU A 8 12.17 4.34 -13.03
N LEU A 9 13.38 3.85 -12.76
CA LEU A 9 14.43 4.64 -12.11
C LEU A 9 15.18 5.45 -13.17
N VAL A 10 15.24 6.76 -12.97
CA VAL A 10 15.86 7.72 -13.87
C VAL A 10 17.02 8.39 -13.14
N ASN A 11 18.21 8.33 -13.75
CA ASN A 11 19.44 8.95 -13.25
C ASN A 11 19.79 8.61 -11.79
N ASP A 12 19.37 7.43 -11.32
CA ASP A 12 19.57 6.95 -9.93
C ASP A 12 19.01 7.87 -8.82
N SER A 13 18.18 8.86 -9.18
CA SER A 13 17.66 9.89 -8.26
C SER A 13 16.14 9.96 -8.19
N ASP A 14 15.44 9.57 -9.26
CA ASP A 14 14.00 9.74 -9.39
C ASP A 14 13.38 8.43 -9.87
N VAL A 15 12.44 7.88 -9.11
CA VAL A 15 11.71 6.66 -9.47
C VAL A 15 10.24 6.96 -9.72
N PHE A 16 9.74 6.57 -10.89
CA PHE A 16 8.33 6.66 -11.24
C PHE A 16 7.64 5.34 -10.89
N THR A 17 6.66 5.37 -9.99
CA THR A 17 6.10 4.15 -9.36
C THR A 17 4.72 3.75 -9.88
N ALA A 18 4.11 4.59 -10.74
CA ALA A 18 2.73 4.43 -11.19
C ALA A 18 1.80 4.19 -9.97
N ASP A 19 1.04 3.10 -9.96
CA ASP A 19 0.00 2.85 -8.95
C ASP A 19 0.37 1.79 -7.89
N VAL A 20 1.65 1.77 -7.49
CA VAL A 20 2.13 0.83 -6.45
C VAL A 20 2.39 1.51 -5.11
N LEU A 21 3.08 2.64 -5.13
CA LEU A 21 3.47 3.41 -3.95
C LEU A 21 3.13 4.86 -4.21
N PHE A 22 2.33 5.44 -3.31
CA PHE A 22 1.93 6.83 -3.29
C PHE A 22 2.48 7.48 -2.03
N ARG A 23 2.43 8.81 -1.97
CA ARG A 23 2.82 9.53 -0.75
C ARG A 23 1.93 9.13 0.43
N GLY A 24 2.50 8.40 1.39
CA GLY A 24 1.81 7.97 2.62
C GLY A 24 0.76 6.87 2.45
N THR A 25 0.67 6.22 1.28
CA THR A 25 -0.25 5.08 1.06
C THR A 25 0.27 4.18 -0.06
N VAL A 26 -0.43 3.08 -0.34
CA VAL A 26 -0.04 2.11 -1.38
C VAL A 26 -1.21 1.82 -2.31
N GLY A 27 -0.98 1.13 -3.42
CA GLY A 27 -2.04 0.69 -4.33
C GLY A 27 -3.09 -0.22 -3.66
N GLY A 28 -4.17 -0.50 -4.40
CA GLY A 28 -5.08 -1.60 -4.05
C GLY A 28 -4.76 -2.86 -4.86
N ASN A 29 -5.28 -4.00 -4.39
CA ASN A 29 -5.07 -5.31 -5.01
C ASN A 29 -6.39 -6.07 -5.31
N PHE A 30 -7.48 -5.35 -5.54
CA PHE A 30 -8.76 -5.94 -5.94
C PHE A 30 -9.24 -5.52 -7.34
N ALA A 31 -8.47 -4.69 -8.05
CA ALA A 31 -8.75 -4.37 -9.44
C ALA A 31 -8.49 -5.58 -10.37
N PRO A 32 -9.19 -5.69 -11.52
CA PRO A 32 -8.92 -6.74 -12.50
C PRO A 32 -7.45 -6.81 -12.91
N GLY A 33 -6.87 -8.01 -12.94
CA GLY A 33 -5.47 -8.22 -13.32
C GLY A 33 -4.43 -7.92 -12.24
N ASN A 34 -4.85 -7.70 -10.99
CA ASN A 34 -3.95 -7.67 -9.84
C ASN A 34 -3.27 -9.03 -9.61
N THR A 35 -2.14 -9.03 -8.90
CA THR A 35 -1.44 -10.26 -8.49
C THR A 35 -1.46 -10.48 -6.97
N GLY A 36 -2.40 -9.84 -6.27
CA GLY A 36 -2.62 -9.99 -4.84
C GLY A 36 -1.68 -9.16 -3.95
N TYR A 37 -1.86 -9.34 -2.64
CA TYR A 37 -1.19 -8.57 -1.59
C TYR A 37 0.32 -8.81 -1.51
N ALA A 38 0.73 -10.08 -1.56
CA ALA A 38 2.13 -10.45 -1.38
C ALA A 38 3.03 -9.79 -2.44
N ASP A 39 2.62 -9.84 -3.70
CA ASP A 39 3.34 -9.22 -4.82
C ASP A 39 3.35 -7.70 -4.71
N GLN A 40 2.21 -7.10 -4.35
CA GLN A 40 2.15 -5.66 -4.15
C GLN A 40 3.12 -5.20 -3.06
N ARG A 41 3.10 -5.87 -1.90
CA ARG A 41 4.01 -5.59 -0.79
C ARG A 41 5.47 -5.76 -1.23
N ALA A 42 5.81 -6.87 -1.89
CA ALA A 42 7.16 -7.14 -2.36
C ALA A 42 7.66 -6.10 -3.39
N SER A 43 6.77 -5.59 -4.25
CA SER A 43 7.09 -4.49 -5.16
C SER A 43 7.39 -3.19 -4.42
N VAL A 44 6.60 -2.84 -3.39
CA VAL A 44 6.85 -1.65 -2.57
C VAL A 44 8.15 -1.81 -1.79
N GLU A 45 8.37 -2.94 -1.11
CA GLU A 45 9.59 -3.18 -0.33
C GLU A 45 10.86 -3.04 -1.19
N ARG A 46 10.84 -3.53 -2.44
CA ARG A 46 11.95 -3.34 -3.39
C ARG A 46 12.21 -1.89 -3.77
N LEU A 47 11.17 -1.06 -3.88
CA LEU A 47 11.35 0.37 -4.11
C LEU A 47 11.99 1.06 -2.90
N LEU A 48 11.70 0.58 -1.70
CA LEU A 48 12.23 1.13 -0.44
C LEU A 48 13.67 0.68 -0.14
N GLU A 49 14.24 -0.22 -0.95
CA GLU A 49 15.68 -0.57 -0.92
C GLU A 49 16.56 0.50 -1.62
N LEU A 50 15.96 1.41 -2.38
CA LEU A 50 16.67 2.51 -3.03
C LEU A 50 17.24 3.51 -1.98
N PRO A 51 18.23 4.35 -2.34
CA PRO A 51 18.75 5.36 -1.43
C PRO A 51 17.65 6.25 -0.85
N GLY A 52 17.73 6.60 0.43
CA GLY A 52 16.69 7.39 1.11
C GLY A 52 16.37 8.73 0.44
N ALA A 53 17.34 9.33 -0.25
CA ALA A 53 17.17 10.59 -0.99
C ALA A 53 16.47 10.43 -2.35
N THR A 54 16.27 9.20 -2.84
CA THR A 54 15.57 8.93 -4.10
C THR A 54 14.15 9.45 -4.02
N LYS A 55 13.77 10.29 -4.98
CA LYS A 55 12.42 10.86 -5.09
C LYS A 55 11.48 9.85 -5.72
N ILE A 56 10.31 9.69 -5.12
CA ILE A 56 9.23 8.83 -5.60
C ILE A 56 8.20 9.71 -6.32
N HIS A 57 7.96 9.40 -7.59
CA HIS A 57 6.99 10.05 -8.47
C HIS A 57 5.82 9.08 -8.73
N PRO A 58 4.75 9.15 -7.93
CA PRO A 58 3.58 8.30 -8.12
C PRO A 58 2.77 8.69 -9.36
N GLY A 59 1.93 7.77 -9.84
CA GLY A 59 0.98 8.02 -10.94
C GLY A 59 -0.11 9.03 -10.56
N HIS A 60 -0.35 9.19 -9.27
CA HIS A 60 -1.29 10.14 -8.67
C HIS A 60 -0.66 10.84 -7.47
N THR A 61 -1.16 12.03 -7.12
CA THR A 61 -0.71 12.87 -5.99
C THR A 61 0.73 13.43 -6.13
N LEU A 62 1.17 14.12 -5.08
CA LEU A 62 2.47 14.79 -5.00
C LEU A 62 3.61 13.79 -4.73
N PRO A 63 4.84 14.08 -5.21
CA PRO A 63 6.04 13.28 -4.90
C PRO A 63 6.36 13.21 -3.40
N SER A 64 7.14 12.18 -3.04
CA SER A 64 7.80 11.99 -1.75
C SER A 64 9.23 11.46 -1.94
N THR A 65 9.87 10.98 -0.88
CA THR A 65 11.17 10.29 -0.96
C THR A 65 11.11 8.91 -0.30
N VAL A 66 12.06 8.04 -0.63
CA VAL A 66 12.18 6.73 0.02
C VAL A 66 12.31 6.87 1.54
N ALA A 67 13.09 7.84 2.01
CA ALA A 67 13.21 8.13 3.44
C ALA A 67 11.86 8.57 4.05
N ASP A 68 11.09 9.42 3.36
CA ASP A 68 9.77 9.85 3.85
C ASP A 68 8.82 8.67 3.98
N GLU A 69 8.77 7.77 3.00
CA GLU A 69 7.89 6.59 3.03
C GLU A 69 8.33 5.58 4.09
N LEU A 70 9.64 5.36 4.25
CA LEU A 70 10.18 4.50 5.31
C LEU A 70 9.82 5.01 6.71
N GLU A 71 9.82 6.32 6.91
CA GLU A 71 9.57 6.95 8.21
C GLU A 71 8.07 7.08 8.51
N HIS A 72 7.26 7.45 7.52
CA HIS A 72 5.89 7.91 7.76
C HIS A 72 4.78 7.08 7.13
N ASN A 73 5.05 6.22 6.14
CA ASN A 73 3.98 5.48 5.48
C ASN A 73 3.43 4.39 6.45
N PRO A 74 2.15 4.45 6.84
CA PRO A 74 1.62 3.57 7.88
C PRO A 74 1.63 2.09 7.49
N PHE A 75 1.48 1.76 6.19
CA PHE A 75 1.60 0.39 5.71
C PHE A 75 3.02 -0.12 5.92
N VAL A 76 4.01 0.68 5.51
CA VAL A 76 5.44 0.35 5.62
C VAL A 76 5.87 0.21 7.08
N ARG A 77 5.40 1.10 7.95
CA ARG A 77 5.71 1.04 9.39
C ARG A 77 5.21 -0.24 10.03
N ILE A 78 3.98 -0.68 9.71
CA ILE A 78 3.46 -1.97 10.19
C ILE A 78 4.22 -3.15 9.57
N TRP A 79 4.51 -3.13 8.26
CA TRP A 79 5.29 -4.20 7.60
C TRP A 79 6.68 -4.39 8.22
N ARG A 80 7.27 -3.31 8.71
CA ARG A 80 8.58 -3.28 9.40
C ARG A 80 8.47 -3.59 10.90
N GLY A 81 7.26 -3.80 11.43
CA GLY A 81 7.00 -4.07 12.85
C GLY A 81 7.25 -2.88 13.77
N ILE A 82 7.24 -1.66 13.23
CA ILE A 82 7.41 -0.43 14.01
C ILE A 82 6.11 -0.10 14.73
N ASP A 83 5.00 -0.17 14.00
CA ASP A 83 3.65 0.04 14.53
C ASP A 83 2.90 -1.30 14.61
N PRO A 84 1.98 -1.47 15.58
CA PRO A 84 1.20 -2.70 15.70
C PRO A 84 0.12 -2.79 14.63
N GLU A 85 -0.28 -4.03 14.32
CA GLU A 85 -1.51 -4.30 13.55
C GLU A 85 -2.75 -3.91 14.36
N GLY A 86 -3.78 -3.39 13.67
CA GLY A 86 -5.12 -3.21 14.22
C GLY A 86 -5.84 -4.54 14.46
N THR A 87 -6.88 -4.51 15.29
CA THR A 87 -7.60 -5.71 15.74
C THR A 87 -9.12 -5.63 15.59
N ASP A 88 -9.63 -4.52 15.06
CA ASP A 88 -11.08 -4.33 14.91
C ASP A 88 -11.66 -5.34 13.91
N VAL A 89 -12.82 -5.89 14.22
CA VAL A 89 -13.55 -6.77 13.30
C VAL A 89 -14.44 -5.93 12.41
N VAL A 90 -14.33 -6.13 11.11
CA VAL A 90 -15.07 -5.42 10.06
C VAL A 90 -15.63 -6.41 9.04
N THR A 91 -16.50 -5.93 8.16
CA THR A 91 -16.97 -6.70 7.01
C THR A 91 -16.55 -6.01 5.72
N VAL A 92 -16.03 -6.79 4.76
CA VAL A 92 -15.69 -6.32 3.40
C VAL A 92 -16.33 -7.27 2.40
N TRP A 93 -17.24 -6.76 1.56
CA TRP A 93 -18.05 -7.57 0.62
C TRP A 93 -18.69 -8.80 1.28
N ASP A 94 -19.39 -8.58 2.40
CA ASP A 94 -20.03 -9.62 3.21
C ASP A 94 -19.08 -10.69 3.78
N ARG A 95 -17.76 -10.48 3.72
CA ARG A 95 -16.74 -11.33 4.34
C ARG A 95 -16.21 -10.70 5.63
N PRO A 96 -16.30 -11.39 6.78
CA PRO A 96 -15.66 -10.95 8.02
C PRO A 96 -14.13 -10.87 7.87
N ALA A 97 -13.56 -9.80 8.39
CA ALA A 97 -12.13 -9.56 8.36
C ALA A 97 -11.66 -8.79 9.60
N THR A 98 -10.37 -8.89 9.91
CA THR A 98 -9.70 -7.99 10.85
C THR A 98 -9.20 -6.77 10.08
N LEU A 99 -9.50 -5.57 10.57
CA LEU A 99 -8.95 -4.32 10.06
C LEU A 99 -7.53 -4.13 10.61
N ILE A 100 -6.54 -4.44 9.77
CA ILE A 100 -5.12 -4.32 10.11
C ILE A 100 -4.68 -2.86 10.12
N LEU A 101 -5.12 -2.08 9.13
CA LEU A 101 -4.82 -0.66 9.04
C LEU A 101 -5.97 0.10 8.40
N TRP A 102 -6.28 1.27 8.96
CA TRP A 102 -7.05 2.32 8.30
C TRP A 102 -6.21 3.58 8.22
N ALA A 103 -5.99 4.07 7.01
CA ALA A 103 -5.16 5.23 6.73
C ALA A 103 -5.84 6.17 5.75
N ASP A 104 -5.32 7.38 5.63
CA ASP A 104 -5.69 8.28 4.54
C ASP A 104 -5.23 7.71 3.20
N ASP A 105 -6.04 7.93 2.16
CA ASP A 105 -5.69 7.60 0.78
C ASP A 105 -5.23 8.86 0.02
N TYR A 106 -4.63 8.68 -1.15
CA TYR A 106 -4.06 9.78 -1.92
C TYR A 106 -5.09 10.78 -2.46
N ASP A 107 -6.37 10.39 -2.49
CA ASP A 107 -7.49 11.15 -3.04
C ASP A 107 -8.37 11.84 -1.98
N GLY A 108 -7.93 11.84 -0.72
CA GLY A 108 -8.68 12.41 0.40
C GLY A 108 -9.76 11.48 0.96
N THR A 109 -9.84 10.25 0.48
CA THR A 109 -10.62 9.18 1.11
C THR A 109 -9.73 8.35 2.06
N ASN A 110 -10.11 7.11 2.33
CA ASN A 110 -9.34 6.21 3.19
C ASN A 110 -8.95 4.94 2.44
N LYS A 111 -7.81 4.37 2.85
CA LYS A 111 -7.37 3.04 2.45
C LYS A 111 -7.46 2.09 3.64
N ALA A 112 -7.87 0.86 3.38
CA ALA A 112 -7.95 -0.19 4.37
C ALA A 112 -7.06 -1.37 3.98
N TRP A 113 -6.23 -1.83 4.91
CA TRP A 113 -5.64 -3.17 4.87
C TRP A 113 -6.44 -4.06 5.82
N VAL A 114 -6.96 -5.15 5.29
CA VAL A 114 -7.75 -6.14 6.02
C VAL A 114 -7.14 -7.54 5.89
N ARG A 115 -7.41 -8.39 6.88
CA ARG A 115 -7.11 -9.82 6.86
C ARG A 115 -8.39 -10.63 7.01
N PHE A 116 -8.77 -11.39 5.99
CA PHE A 116 -10.04 -12.11 5.98
C PHE A 116 -10.02 -13.32 6.93
N HIS A 117 -11.14 -13.57 7.61
CA HIS A 117 -11.24 -14.63 8.60
C HIS A 117 -11.43 -16.03 8.01
N ASP A 118 -11.95 -16.11 6.78
CA ASP A 118 -12.27 -17.36 6.10
C ASP A 118 -11.02 -18.08 5.54
N ASP A 119 -10.06 -17.33 5.00
CA ASP A 119 -8.85 -17.88 4.36
C ASP A 119 -7.54 -17.31 4.92
N GLY A 120 -7.59 -16.32 5.82
CA GLY A 120 -6.42 -15.67 6.40
C GLY A 120 -5.67 -14.75 5.44
N SER A 121 -6.20 -14.50 4.24
CA SER A 121 -5.54 -13.67 3.23
C SER A 121 -5.60 -12.18 3.59
N ASP A 122 -4.52 -11.48 3.28
CA ASP A 122 -4.43 -10.03 3.38
C ASP A 122 -4.92 -9.36 2.09
N GLY A 123 -5.57 -8.20 2.23
CA GLY A 123 -6.09 -7.40 1.12
C GLY A 123 -5.99 -5.90 1.39
N ILE A 124 -5.74 -5.10 0.36
CA ILE A 124 -5.73 -3.64 0.44
C ILE A 124 -6.82 -3.09 -0.49
N THR A 125 -7.80 -2.43 0.11
CA THR A 125 -9.00 -1.91 -0.57
C THR A 125 -9.25 -0.45 -0.21
N GLY A 126 -10.12 0.21 -0.99
CA GLY A 126 -10.65 1.52 -0.62
C GLY A 126 -11.54 1.40 0.61
N GLY A 127 -11.49 2.38 1.50
CA GLY A 127 -12.26 2.39 2.75
C GLY A 127 -13.76 2.32 2.54
N SER A 128 -14.26 2.75 1.37
CA SER A 128 -15.67 2.64 0.97
C SER A 128 -16.18 1.19 0.89
N GLN A 129 -15.28 0.20 0.83
CA GLN A 129 -15.64 -1.22 0.80
C GLN A 129 -15.78 -1.83 2.21
N VAL A 130 -15.41 -1.08 3.26
CA VAL A 130 -15.39 -1.57 4.65
C VAL A 130 -16.63 -1.11 5.40
N VAL A 131 -17.32 -2.06 6.02
CA VAL A 131 -18.38 -1.82 6.99
C VAL A 131 -17.84 -2.11 8.38
N ARG A 132 -17.94 -1.12 9.27
CA ARG A 132 -17.43 -1.15 10.65
C ARG A 132 -18.56 -1.30 11.65
#